data_AF-A0A383DHV0-F1
#
_entry.id   AF-A0A383DHV0-F1
#
_cell.length_a   1.000
_cell.length_b   1.000
_cell.length_c   1.000
_cell.angle_alpha   90.00
_cell.angle_beta   90.00
_cell.angle_gamma   90.00
#
_symmetry.space_group_name_H-M   'P 1'
#
loop_
_entity.id
_entity.type
_entity.pdbx_description
1 polymer ?
#
loop_
_entity_poly.entity_id
_entity_poly.type
_entity_poly.pdbx_seq_one_letter_code
_entity_poly.pdbx_strand_id
1 'polypeptide(L)'
;VDENDELFPVEIYNFISDVRIKLTTKDQITSEQFKQIINDLKSNNNLSINVWKPIRIALTGNGHGPDIGKVAEILGNNQCSSRIHKFLEKNVH
;
A
#
# COMPACT_ATOMS: atom_id res chain seq x y z
N VAL A 1 -27.12 0.00 -5.87
CA VAL A 1 -25.70 0.25 -5.56
C VAL A 1 -25.21 -1.08 -5.08
N ASP A 2 -24.36 -1.75 -5.87
CA ASP A 2 -23.98 -3.13 -5.59
C ASP A 2 -23.27 -3.18 -4.24
N GLU A 3 -23.73 -4.05 -3.35
CA GLU A 3 -23.30 -4.10 -1.95
C GLU A 3 -21.90 -4.73 -1.80
N ASN A 4 -21.28 -5.16 -2.92
CA ASN A 4 -19.94 -5.74 -3.00
C ASN A 4 -19.07 -5.07 -4.08
N ASP A 5 -19.15 -3.74 -4.26
CA ASP A 5 -18.26 -2.97 -5.14
C ASP A 5 -16.84 -2.84 -4.52
N GLU A 6 -16.14 -3.97 -4.37
CA GLU A 6 -14.74 -3.96 -3.97
C GLU A 6 -13.88 -3.27 -5.04
N LEU A 7 -13.09 -2.27 -4.64
CA LEU A 7 -12.23 -1.52 -5.56
C LEU A 7 -11.14 -2.39 -6.22
N PHE A 8 -10.70 -3.44 -5.54
CA PHE A 8 -9.66 -4.36 -5.98
C PHE A 8 -10.00 -5.81 -5.57
N PRO A 9 -9.38 -6.82 -6.21
CA PRO A 9 -9.46 -8.20 -5.74
C PRO A 9 -8.92 -8.39 -4.32
N VAL A 10 -9.40 -9.41 -3.60
CA VAL A 10 -9.01 -9.73 -2.21
C VAL A 10 -7.48 -9.85 -2.02
N GLU A 11 -6.76 -10.37 -3.02
CA GLU A 11 -5.31 -10.54 -2.97
C GLU A 11 -4.58 -9.20 -2.89
N ILE A 12 -5.16 -8.13 -3.44
CA ILE A 12 -4.62 -6.76 -3.31
C ILE A 12 -4.81 -6.24 -1.89
N TYR A 13 -5.96 -6.48 -1.25
CA TYR A 13 -6.16 -6.07 0.14
C TYR A 13 -5.22 -6.79 1.09
N ASN A 14 -5.02 -8.10 0.88
CA ASN A 14 -4.02 -8.89 1.62
C ASN A 14 -2.62 -8.31 1.43
N PHE A 15 -2.23 -8.03 0.19
CA PHE A 15 -0.95 -7.40 -0.11
C PHE A 15 -0.78 -6.03 0.57
N ILE A 16 -1.81 -5.18 0.55
CA ILE A 16 -1.78 -3.87 1.21
C ILE A 16 -1.64 -4.02 2.74
N SER A 17 -2.28 -5.04 3.32
CA SER A 17 -2.14 -5.39 4.74
C SER A 17 -0.70 -5.80 5.09
N ASP A 18 -0.07 -6.65 4.27
CA ASP A 18 1.33 -7.05 4.47
C ASP A 18 2.30 -5.87 4.43
N VAL A 19 2.06 -4.94 3.50
CA VAL A 19 2.85 -3.69 3.39
C VAL A 19 2.73 -2.90 4.69
N ARG A 20 1.52 -2.73 5.24
CA ARG A 20 1.31 -2.03 6.52
C ARG A 20 2.13 -2.66 7.65
N ILE A 21 2.06 -3.98 7.79
CA ILE A 21 2.79 -4.72 8.83
C ILE A 21 4.31 -4.52 8.68
N LYS A 22 4.82 -4.51 7.44
CA LYS A 22 6.25 -4.30 7.21
C LYS A 22 6.70 -2.88 7.57
N LEU A 23 5.86 -1.87 7.30
CA LEU A 23 6.16 -0.47 7.63
C LEU A 23 6.16 -0.20 9.14
N THR A 24 5.35 -0.91 9.95
CA THR A 24 5.33 -0.71 11.42
C THR A 24 6.63 -1.11 12.14
N THR A 25 7.57 -1.74 11.45
CA THR A 25 8.83 -2.23 12.05
C THR A 25 10.02 -1.27 11.92
N LYS A 26 9.84 -0.10 11.30
CA LYS A 26 10.91 0.86 11.01
C LYS A 26 10.46 2.28 11.34
N ASP A 27 11.34 3.14 11.87
CA ASP A 27 10.98 4.54 12.18
C ASP A 27 11.05 5.48 10.95
N GLN A 28 12.05 5.28 10.10
CA GLN A 28 12.24 6.04 8.86
C GLN A 28 12.45 5.09 7.68
N ILE A 29 11.96 5.46 6.50
CA ILE A 29 12.07 4.67 5.28
C ILE A 29 12.52 5.56 4.13
N THR A 30 13.52 5.12 3.38
CA THR A 30 13.92 5.80 2.14
C THR A 30 13.01 5.38 0.98
N SER A 31 12.94 6.19 -0.08
CA SER A 31 12.20 5.81 -1.29
C SER A 31 12.66 4.47 -1.85
N GLU A 32 13.94 4.14 -1.74
CA GLU A 32 14.48 2.88 -2.24
C GLU A 32 14.07 1.69 -1.38
N GLN A 33 14.18 1.82 -0.06
CA GLN A 33 13.72 0.79 0.88
C GLN A 33 12.22 0.53 0.75
N PHE A 34 11.41 1.59 0.55
CA PHE A 34 9.98 1.43 0.31
C PHE A 34 9.73 0.63 -0.96
N LYS A 35 10.41 0.98 -2.07
CA LYS A 35 10.23 0.26 -3.34
C LYS A 35 10.67 -1.20 -3.24
N GLN A 36 11.76 -1.47 -2.53
CA GLN A 36 12.22 -2.83 -2.25
C GLN A 36 11.16 -3.64 -1.50
N ILE A 37 10.60 -3.11 -0.40
CA ILE A 37 9.52 -3.78 0.35
C ILE A 37 8.35 -4.16 -0.54
N ILE A 38 7.87 -3.23 -1.38
CA ILE A 38 6.76 -3.48 -2.30
C ILE A 38 7.09 -4.59 -3.30
N ASN A 39 8.28 -4.55 -3.91
CA ASN A 39 8.71 -5.55 -4.88
C ASN A 39 8.92 -6.93 -4.24
N ASP A 40 9.51 -6.98 -3.05
CA ASP A 40 9.73 -8.22 -2.30
C ASP A 40 8.40 -8.88 -1.95
N LEU A 41 7.46 -8.12 -1.40
CA LEU A 41 6.12 -8.64 -1.07
C LEU A 41 5.34 -9.07 -2.31
N LYS A 42 5.46 -8.34 -3.43
CA LYS A 42 4.81 -8.70 -4.69
C LYS A 42 5.33 -10.06 -5.18
N SER A 43 6.64 -10.23 -5.13
CA SER A 43 7.33 -11.45 -5.58
C SER A 43 6.99 -12.63 -4.67
N ASN A 44 7.04 -12.44 -3.35
CA ASN A 44 6.75 -13.49 -2.37
C ASN A 44 5.29 -13.98 -2.45
N ASN A 45 4.36 -13.08 -2.75
CA ASN A 45 2.94 -13.42 -2.96
C ASN A 45 2.62 -13.89 -4.38
N ASN A 46 3.62 -14.03 -5.27
CA ASN A 46 3.46 -14.41 -6.69
C ASN A 46 2.41 -13.57 -7.44
N LEU A 47 2.30 -12.28 -7.11
CA LEU A 47 1.29 -11.40 -7.69
C LEU A 47 1.72 -10.94 -9.08
N SER A 48 0.99 -11.37 -10.11
CA SER A 48 1.18 -10.91 -11.50
C SER A 48 0.56 -9.53 -11.74
N ILE A 49 -0.36 -9.11 -10.87
CA ILE A 49 -1.14 -7.86 -10.97
C ILE A 49 -0.32 -6.61 -10.58
N ASN A 50 -0.79 -5.45 -11.05
CA ASN A 50 -0.15 -4.17 -10.75
C ASN A 50 -0.50 -3.67 -9.34
N VAL A 51 0.41 -3.87 -8.39
CA VAL A 51 0.28 -3.44 -7.00
C VAL A 51 0.53 -1.95 -6.75
N TRP A 52 1.17 -1.24 -7.69
CA TRP A 52 1.57 0.15 -7.47
C TRP A 52 0.38 1.12 -7.45
N LYS A 53 -0.62 0.90 -8.30
CA LYS A 53 -1.83 1.74 -8.32
C LYS A 53 -2.63 1.57 -7.01
N PRO A 54 -2.92 0.35 -6.52
CA PRO A 54 -3.53 0.16 -5.22
C PRO A 54 -2.77 0.81 -4.06
N ILE A 55 -1.44 0.62 -3.98
CA ILE A 55 -0.61 1.23 -2.92
C ILE A 55 -0.66 2.75 -2.98
N ARG A 56 -0.60 3.33 -4.18
CA ARG A 56 -0.72 4.77 -4.36
C ARG A 56 -2.07 5.28 -3.84
N ILE A 57 -3.16 4.60 -4.18
CA ILE A 57 -4.51 4.96 -3.71
C ILE A 57 -4.59 4.84 -2.18
N ALA A 58 -4.07 3.75 -1.60
CA ALA A 58 -4.06 3.57 -0.15
C ALA A 58 -3.27 4.67 0.59
N LEU A 59 -2.19 5.18 0.00
CA LEU A 59 -1.36 6.23 0.61
C LEU A 59 -1.81 7.66 0.33
N THR A 60 -2.49 7.90 -0.79
CA THR A 60 -2.72 9.28 -1.29
C THR A 60 -4.17 9.59 -1.64
N GLY A 61 -5.05 8.58 -1.66
CA GLY A 61 -6.42 8.68 -2.17
C GLY A 61 -6.51 8.89 -3.68
N ASN A 62 -5.38 8.92 -4.40
CA ASN A 62 -5.31 9.23 -5.83
C ASN A 62 -4.61 8.12 -6.62
N GLY A 63 -5.10 7.83 -7.83
CA GLY A 63 -4.51 6.84 -8.74
C GLY A 63 -3.27 7.31 -9.50
N HIS A 64 -2.95 8.61 -9.44
CA HIS A 64 -1.87 9.27 -10.19
C HIS A 64 -1.08 10.23 -9.29
N GLY A 65 -0.04 10.87 -9.83
CA GLY A 65 0.74 11.90 -9.15
C GLY A 65 2.24 11.58 -9.03
N PRO A 66 2.95 12.16 -8.03
CA PRO A 66 4.42 12.08 -7.92
C PRO A 66 4.92 10.66 -7.63
N ASP A 67 6.24 10.47 -7.63
CA ASP A 67 6.87 9.19 -7.28
C ASP A 67 6.41 8.72 -5.89
N ILE A 68 5.79 7.53 -5.83
CA ILE A 68 5.18 7.03 -4.60
C ILE A 68 6.21 6.65 -3.53
N GLY A 69 7.43 6.27 -3.93
CA GLY A 69 8.52 6.03 -2.99
C GLY A 69 8.98 7.33 -2.33
N LYS A 70 9.07 8.43 -3.08
CA LYS A 70 9.37 9.75 -2.51
C LYS A 70 8.26 10.26 -1.60
N VAL A 71 7.01 10.00 -1.94
CA VAL A 71 5.88 10.28 -1.04
C VAL A 71 6.02 9.49 0.27
N ALA A 72 6.32 8.19 0.19
CA ALA A 72 6.50 7.36 1.38
C ALA A 72 7.67 7.82 2.25
N GLU A 73 8.78 8.24 1.64
CA GLU A 73 9.95 8.79 2.32
C GLU A 73 9.63 10.08 3.08
N ILE A 74 8.86 10.99 2.47
CA ILE A 74 8.45 12.25 3.12
C ILE A 74 7.46 12.00 4.26
N LEU A 75 6.52 11.08 4.07
CA LEU A 75 5.50 10.76 5.08
C LEU A 75 6.10 10.02 6.29
N GLY A 76 7.08 9.15 6.05
CA GLY A 76 7.61 8.22 7.03
C GLY A 76 6.67 7.04 7.31
N ASN A 77 7.20 6.04 8.02
CA ASN A 77 6.53 4.75 8.20
C ASN A 77 5.19 4.84 8.95
N ASN A 78 5.16 5.61 10.05
CA ASN A 78 3.96 5.74 10.89
C ASN A 78 2.78 6.33 10.11
N GLN A 79 3.03 7.35 9.30
CA GLN A 79 1.98 7.96 8.48
C GLN A 79 1.55 7.04 7.35
N CYS A 80 2.48 6.37 6.66
CA CYS A 80 2.13 5.38 5.65
C CYS A 80 1.27 4.26 6.22
N SER A 81 1.65 3.69 7.37
CA SER A 81 0.89 2.65 8.07
C SER A 81 -0.51 3.13 8.49
N SER A 82 -0.62 4.34 9.05
CA SER A 82 -1.91 4.92 9.45
C SER A 82 -2.84 5.15 8.26
N ARG A 83 -2.33 5.64 7.13
CA ARG A 83 -3.13 5.84 5.91
C ARG A 83 -3.61 4.53 5.31
N ILE A 84 -2.72 3.54 5.23
CA ILE A 84 -3.08 2.20 4.76
C ILE A 84 -4.15 1.57 5.66
N HIS A 85 -4.02 1.71 6.98
CA HIS A 85 -5.03 1.22 7.92
C HIS A 85 -6.42 1.80 7.64
N LYS A 86 -6.51 3.13 7.51
CA LYS A 86 -7.77 3.82 7.18
C LYS A 86 -8.33 3.43 5.82
N PHE A 87 -7.46 3.14 4.86
CA PHE A 87 -7.88 2.62 3.56
C PHE A 87 -8.51 1.22 3.72
N LEU A 88 -7.86 0.31 4.44
CA LEU A 88 -8.38 -1.05 4.65
C LEU A 88 -9.71 -1.03 5.42
N GLU A 89 -9.84 -0.26 6.50
CA GLU A 89 -11.10 -0.15 7.27
C GLU A 89 -12.30 0.31 6.43
N LYS A 90 -12.06 1.07 5.37
CA LYS A 90 -13.11 1.61 4.51
C LYS A 90 -13.49 0.70 3.34
N ASN A 91 -12.65 -0.28 3.01
CA ASN A 91 -12.77 -1.05 1.77
C ASN A 91 -12.73 -2.58 1.98
N VAL A 92 -12.52 -3.03 3.22
CA VAL A 92 -12.59 -4.45 3.61
C VAL A 92 -13.73 -4.56 4.63
N HIS A 93 -14.76 -5.34 4.29
CA HIS A 93 -15.97 -5.54 5.09
C HIS A 93 -16.09 -6.99 5.57
#